data_AF-A0A841VGI6-F1
#
_entry.id   AF-A0A841VGI6-F1
#
_cell.length_a   1.000
_cell.length_b   1.000
_cell.length_c   1.000
_cell.angle_alpha   90.00
_cell.angle_beta   90.00
_cell.angle_gamma   90.00
#
_symmetry.space_group_name_H-M   'P 1'
#
loop_
_entity.id
_entity.type
_entity.pdbx_description
1 polymer ?
#
loop_
_entity_poly.entity_id
_entity_poly.type
_entity_poly.pdbx_seq_one_letter_code
_entity_poly.pdbx_strand_id
1 'polypeptide(L)' 'MFHAPTREDYKAMSDLNRGIMKFEGADSPKVVTISTVLLLGSIAALIIWALQAAYALN' A
#
# COMPACT_ATOMS: atom_id res chain seq x y z
N MET A 1 -18.45 29.42 12.50
CA MET A 1 -19.33 28.31 12.93
C MET A 1 -18.50 27.04 12.89
N PHE A 2 -18.22 26.42 14.04
CA PHE A 2 -17.41 25.20 14.14
C PHE A 2 -18.31 23.99 13.86
N HIS A 3 -18.03 23.23 12.80
CA HIS A 3 -18.78 22.00 12.48
C HIS A 3 -18.07 20.81 13.12
N ALA A 4 -18.63 20.28 14.20
CA ALA A 4 -18.10 19.08 14.84
C ALA A 4 -18.49 17.84 14.01
N PRO A 5 -17.54 16.93 13.70
CA PRO A 5 -17.80 15.75 12.89
C PRO A 5 -18.76 14.77 13.60
N THR A 6 -19.68 14.20 12.84
CA THR A 6 -20.70 13.25 13.30
C THR A 6 -20.16 11.82 13.32
N ARG A 7 -20.86 10.88 13.98
CA ARG A 7 -20.45 9.46 14.02
C ARG A 7 -20.38 8.80 12.65
N GLU A 8 -21.15 9.28 11.69
CA GLU A 8 -21.10 8.78 10.31
C GLU A 8 -19.82 9.23 9.59
N ASP A 9 -19.32 10.44 9.88
CA ASP A 9 -18.04 10.95 9.37
C ASP A 9 -16.85 10.12 9.90
N TYR A 10 -16.93 9.63 11.14
CA TYR A 10 -15.94 8.71 11.70
C TYR A 10 -15.93 7.33 11.03
N LYS A 11 -17.08 6.85 10.54
CA LYS A 11 -17.18 5.57 9.81
C LYS A 11 -16.65 5.68 8.39
N ALA A 12 -16.78 6.85 7.76
CA ALA A 12 -16.32 7.08 6.39
C ALA A 12 -14.78 7.21 6.28
N MET A 13 -14.10 7.55 7.37
CA MET A 13 -12.64 7.55 7.42
C MET A 13 -12.10 6.13 7.56
N SER A 14 -11.27 5.70 6.60
CA SER A 14 -10.43 4.51 6.73
C SER A 14 -9.65 4.58 8.05
N ASP A 15 -9.75 3.54 8.88
CA ASP A 15 -9.11 3.49 10.21
C ASP A 15 -7.58 3.59 10.12
N LEU A 16 -7.01 3.26 8.95
CA LEU A 16 -5.60 3.43 8.63
C LEU A 16 -5.15 4.90 8.63
N ASN A 17 -6.06 5.84 8.33
CA ASN A 17 -5.80 7.29 8.35
C ASN A 17 -6.05 7.91 9.74
N ARG A 18 -5.86 7.15 10.82
CA ARG A 18 -5.96 7.63 12.19
C ARG A 18 -4.58 7.76 12.83
N GLY A 19 -4.44 8.67 13.79
CA GLY A 19 -3.20 8.81 14.57
C GLY A 19 -1.98 9.19 13.73
N ILE A 20 -0.86 8.49 13.94
CA ILE A 20 0.45 8.77 13.32
C ILE A 20 0.60 8.23 11.89
N MET A 21 -0.32 7.38 11.42
CA MET A 21 -0.28 6.78 10.08
C MET A 21 -1.07 7.60 9.05
N LYS A 22 -1.29 8.88 9.32
CA LYS A 22 -1.96 9.85 8.42
C LYS A 22 -1.02 10.29 7.30
N PHE A 23 -0.81 9.43 6.32
CA PHE A 23 -0.09 9.79 5.10
C PHE A 23 -1.10 10.29 4.06
N GLU A 24 -1.03 11.58 3.75
CA GLU A 24 -1.93 12.20 2.79
C GLU A 24 -1.82 11.52 1.41
N GLY A 25 -2.95 11.04 0.89
CA GLY A 25 -3.01 10.40 -0.42
C GLY A 25 -2.46 8.98 -0.49
N ALA A 26 -1.99 8.39 0.61
CA ALA A 26 -1.46 7.02 0.64
C ALA A 26 -2.52 5.97 0.24
N ASP A 27 -3.77 6.18 0.65
CA ASP A 27 -4.90 5.31 0.32
C ASP A 27 -5.49 5.57 -1.08
N SER A 28 -4.89 6.47 -1.87
CA SER A 28 -5.40 6.74 -3.22
C SER A 28 -5.19 5.52 -4.14
N PRO A 29 -6.16 5.18 -5.01
CA PRO A 29 -6.04 4.01 -5.89
C PRO A 29 -4.77 4.00 -6.75
N LYS A 30 -4.29 5.18 -7.15
CA LYS A 30 -3.05 5.34 -7.91
C LYS A 30 -1.83 4.92 -7.10
N VAL A 31 -1.69 5.43 -5.88
CA VAL A 31 -0.54 5.16 -5.00
C VAL A 31 -0.50 3.68 -4.62
N VAL A 32 -1.65 3.12 -4.22
CA VAL A 32 -1.76 1.69 -3.86
C VAL A 32 -1.40 0.78 -5.03
N THR A 33 -1.82 1.12 -6.25
CA THR A 33 -1.50 0.32 -7.44
C THR A 33 0.00 0.33 -7.72
N ILE A 34 0.64 1.50 -7.67
CA ILE A 34 2.08 1.63 -7.91
C ILE A 34 2.89 0.87 -6.85
N SER A 35 2.56 1.03 -5.56
CA SER A 35 3.26 0.34 -4.47
C SER A 35 3.09 -1.18 -4.58
N THR A 36 1.91 -1.65 -4.99
CA THR A 36 1.64 -3.07 -5.20
C THR A 36 2.49 -3.65 -6.32
N VAL A 37 2.56 -2.97 -7.47
CA VAL A 37 3.40 -3.41 -8.60
C VAL A 37 4.87 -3.43 -8.21
N LEU A 38 5.35 -2.41 -7.48
CA LEU A 38 6.73 -2.37 -7.01
C LEU A 38 7.03 -3.52 -6.05
N LEU A 39 6.19 -3.77 -5.05
CA LEU A 39 6.41 -4.83 -4.05
C LEU A 39 6.33 -6.21 -4.69
N LEU A 40 5.23 -6.52 -5.40
CA LEU A 40 5.04 -7.84 -6.00
C LEU A 40 6.03 -8.09 -7.14
N GLY A 41 6.33 -7.07 -7.94
CA GLY A 41 7.34 -7.15 -8.99
C GLY A 41 8.73 -7.41 -8.43
N SER A 42 9.11 -6.75 -7.33
CA SER A 42 10.39 -6.99 -6.67
C SER A 42 10.47 -8.41 -6.10
N ILE A 43 9.41 -8.89 -5.46
CA ILE A 43 9.35 -10.27 -4.94
C ILE A 43 9.49 -11.27 -6.09
N ALA A 44 8.73 -11.11 -7.17
CA ALA A 44 8.80 -12.00 -8.34
C ALA A 44 10.19 -11.99 -8.98
N ALA A 45 10.79 -10.81 -9.15
CA ALA A 45 12.15 -10.68 -9.68
C ALA A 45 13.18 -11.39 -8.80
N LEU A 46 13.08 -11.24 -7.48
CA LEU A 46 13.96 -11.92 -6.53
C LEU A 46 13.77 -13.44 -6.56
N ILE A 47 12.55 -13.94 -6.71
CA ILE A 47 12.28 -15.38 -6.85
C ILE A 47 12.91 -15.91 -8.13
N ILE A 48 12.69 -15.26 -9.27
CA ILE A 48 13.27 -15.67 -10.57
C ILE A 48 14.79 -15.66 -10.49
N TRP A 49 15.36 -14.59 -9.95
CA TRP A 49 16.80 -14.47 -9.76
C TRP A 49 17.35 -15.56 -8.83
N ALA A 50 16.68 -15.84 -7.71
CA ALA A 50 17.09 -16.90 -6.80
C ALA A 50 17.05 -18.28 -7.47
N LEU A 51 16.04 -18.55 -8.30
CA LEU A 51 15.95 -19.79 -9.07
C LEU A 51 17.09 -19.92 -10.08
N GLN A 52 17.40 -18.86 -10.84
CA GLN A 52 18.51 -18.85 -11.81
C GLN A 52 19.90 -18.87 -11.15
N ALA A 53 20.03 -18.27 -9.97
CA ALA A 53 21.29 -18.23 -9.23
C ALA A 53 21.57 -19.56 -8.51
N ALA A 54 20.55 -20.19 -7.93
CA ALA A 54 20.69 -21.44 -7.19
C ALA A 54 20.67 -22.67 -8.11
N TYR A 55 19.95 -22.59 -9.22
CA TYR A 55 19.83 -23.67 -10.21
C TYR A 55 20.30 -23.15 -11.56
N ALA A 56 20.99 -23.99 -12.34
CA ALA A 56 21.42 -23.67 -13.71
C ALA A 56 20.24 -23.68 -14.70
N LEU A 57 19.21 -22.90 -14.39
CA LEU A 57 18.07 -22.61 -15.25
C LEU A 57 18.50 -21.49 -16.21
N ASN A 58 19.31 -21.83 -17.21
CA ASN A 58 19.62 -20.99 -18.36
C ASN A 58 18.85 -21.48 -19.59
#